data_AF-A0A090WWH3-F1
#
_entry.id   AF-A0A090WWH3-F1
#
_cell.length_a   1.000
_cell.length_b   1.000
_cell.length_c   1.000
_cell.angle_alpha   90.00
_cell.angle_beta   90.00
_cell.angle_gamma   90.00
#
_symmetry.space_group_name_H-M   'P 1'
#
loop_
_entity.id
_entity.type
_entity.pdbx_description
1 polymer ?
#
loop_
_entity_poly.entity_id
_entity_poly.type
_entity_poly.pdbx_seq_one_letter_code
_entity_poly.pdbx_strand_id
1 'polypeptide(L)' 'MPITSKAAIAKGDGTFVIDTVTVADPKPDEVIVKIKAAGLCHTDHDSLNWGKPIVMGA' A
#
# COMPACT_ATOMS: atom_id res chain seq x y z
N MET A 1 -3.25 1.17 19.13
CA MET A 1 -4.60 1.27 18.58
C MET A 1 -4.50 1.28 17.05
N PRO A 2 -5.16 0.33 16.34
CA PRO A 2 -5.10 0.25 14.89
C PRO A 2 -5.61 1.53 14.22
N ILE A 3 -4.96 1.92 13.12
CA ILE A 3 -5.18 3.18 12.42
C ILE A 3 -5.84 2.88 11.07
N THR A 4 -6.85 3.66 10.69
CA THR A 4 -7.41 3.63 9.33
C THR A 4 -6.71 4.65 8.44
N SER A 5 -6.34 4.23 7.22
CA SER A 5 -5.69 5.09 6.23
C SER A 5 -6.15 4.76 4.82
N LYS A 6 -6.07 5.72 3.91
CA LYS A 6 -6.18 5.43 2.48
C LYS A 6 -4.90 4.78 1.97
N ALA A 7 -5.03 3.85 1.04
CA ALA A 7 -3.94 3.20 0.33
C ALA A 7 -4.30 2.97 -1.13
N ALA A 8 -3.28 2.95 -2.00
CA ALA A 8 -3.43 2.49 -3.38
C ALA A 8 -3.23 0.98 -3.44
N ILE A 9 -4.27 0.25 -3.88
CA ILE A 9 -4.29 -1.20 -3.92
C ILE A 9 -4.36 -1.64 -5.38
N ALA A 10 -3.27 -2.23 -5.90
CA ALA A 10 -3.31 -2.93 -7.18
C ALA A 10 -4.21 -4.14 -7.04
N LYS A 11 -4.99 -4.46 -8.08
CA LYS A 11 -5.84 -5.66 -8.11
C LYS A 11 -5.14 -6.88 -8.71
N GLY A 12 -4.02 -6.67 -9.40
CA GLY A 12 -3.27 -7.72 -10.11
C GLY A 12 -3.72 -7.93 -11.56
N ASP A 13 -4.68 -7.15 -12.05
CA ASP A 13 -5.27 -7.22 -13.39
C ASP A 13 -4.93 -5.98 -14.26
N GLY A 14 -3.88 -5.24 -13.89
CA GLY A 14 -3.50 -3.99 -14.53
C GLY A 14 -4.23 -2.76 -13.97
N THR A 15 -5.21 -2.94 -13.07
CA THR A 15 -5.94 -1.84 -12.44
C THR A 15 -5.62 -1.70 -10.95
N PHE A 16 -5.99 -0.56 -10.37
CA PHE A 16 -5.88 -0.30 -8.94
C PHE A 16 -7.12 0.44 -8.42
N VAL A 17 -7.23 0.51 -7.10
CA VAL A 17 -8.26 1.29 -6.39
C VAL A 17 -7.61 2.05 -5.22
N ILE A 18 -8.15 3.22 -4.89
CA ILE A 18 -7.84 3.87 -3.62
C ILE A 18 -8.90 3.45 -2.62
N ASP A 19 -8.50 2.73 -1.57
CA ASP A 19 -9.42 2.24 -0.54
C ASP A 19 -8.87 2.48 0.87
N THR A 20 -9.74 2.31 1.88
CA THR A 20 -9.39 2.42 3.28
C THR A 20 -8.87 1.07 3.79
N VAL A 21 -7.68 1.08 4.37
CA VAL A 21 -7.05 -0.08 5.01
C VAL A 21 -6.90 0.17 6.51
N THR A 22 -6.87 -0.93 7.27
CA THR A 22 -6.54 -0.90 8.70
C THR A 22 -5.09 -1.29 8.89
N VAL A 23 -4.28 -0.37 9.41
CA VAL A 23 -2.89 -0.62 9.81
C VAL A 23 -2.90 -1.10 11.26
N ALA A 24 -2.39 -2.30 11.48
CA ALA A 24 -2.25 -2.87 12.82
C ALA A 24 -1.21 -2.10 13.65
N ASP A 25 -1.25 -2.29 14.96
CA ASP A 25 -0.20 -1.78 15.85
C ASP A 25 1.14 -2.42 15.51
N PRO A 26 2.26 -1.67 15.65
CA PRO A 26 3.57 -2.22 15.36
C PRO A 26 3.92 -3.27 16.43
N LYS A 27 4.55 -4.36 16.01
CA LYS A 27 5.15 -5.36 16.89
C LYS A 27 6.48 -4.85 17.47
N PRO A 28 7.13 -5.61 18.38
CA PRO A 28 8.51 -5.31 18.75
C PRO A 28 9.37 -5.13 17.51
N ASP A 29 10.22 -4.10 17.52
CA ASP A 29 11.14 -3.72 16.44
C ASP A 29 10.49 -3.20 15.14
N GLU A 30 9.19 -2.88 15.15
CA GLU A 30 8.49 -2.22 14.04
C GLU A 30 8.16 -0.75 14.36
N VAL A 31 8.02 0.06 13.31
CA VAL A 31 7.54 1.46 13.43
C VAL A 31 6.41 1.73 12.46
N ILE A 32 5.43 2.54 12.90
CA ILE A 32 4.41 3.09 12.01
C ILE A 32 4.88 4.45 11.51
N VAL A 33 4.90 4.63 10.18
CA VAL A 33 5.30 5.87 9.53
C VAL A 33 4.08 6.54 8.90
N LYS A 34 3.92 7.85 9.16
CA LYS A 34 2.95 8.67 8.43
C LYS A 34 3.59 9.21 7.15
N ILE A 35 3.30 8.57 6.02
CA ILE A 35 3.76 9.02 4.71
C ILE A 35 3.18 10.40 4.40
N LYS A 36 4.05 11.34 4.02
CA LYS A 36 3.70 12.73 3.67
C LYS A 36 3.65 12.97 2.18
N ALA A 37 4.51 12.29 1.44
CA ALA A 37 4.60 12.28 -0.02
C ALA A 37 5.22 10.95 -0.45
N ALA A 38 4.85 10.47 -1.65
CA ALA A 38 5.42 9.29 -2.29
C ALA A 38 5.66 9.58 -3.77
N GLY A 39 6.74 9.03 -4.32
CA GLY A 39 7.01 9.01 -5.74
C GLY A 39 6.56 7.68 -6.35
N LEU A 40 6.47 7.61 -7.69
CA LEU A 40 6.22 6.38 -8.42
C LEU A 40 7.49 5.97 -9.16
N CYS A 41 7.80 4.67 -9.14
CA CYS A 41 8.85 4.07 -9.95
C CYS A 41 8.27 3.05 -10.95
N HIS A 42 9.12 2.56 -11.87
CA HIS A 42 8.69 1.55 -12.85
C HIS A 42 8.23 0.24 -12.18
N THR A 43 8.80 -0.12 -11.03
CA THR A 43 8.39 -1.32 -10.28
C THR A 43 6.98 -1.19 -9.73
N ASP A 44 6.55 0.00 -9.32
CA ASP A 44 5.16 0.22 -8.90
C ASP A 44 4.19 -0.04 -10.07
N HIS A 45 4.55 0.40 -11.28
CA HIS A 45 3.74 0.16 -12.48
C HIS A 45 3.68 -1.34 -12.83
N ASP A 46 4.81 -2.04 -12.78
CA ASP A 46 4.87 -3.48 -13.03
C ASP A 46 3.97 -4.26 -12.04
N SER A 47 3.93 -3.80 -10.79
CA SER A 47 3.16 -4.41 -9.70
C SER A 47 1.63 -4.47 -9.93
N LEU A 48 1.10 -3.65 -10.86
CA LEU A 48 -0.30 -3.69 -11.26
C LEU A 48 -0.74 -5.06 -11.81
N ASN A 49 0.20 -5.86 -12.34
CA ASN A 49 -0.08 -7.10 -13.06
C ASN A 49 0.41 -8.36 -12.33
N TRP A 50 0.78 -8.28 -11.05
CA TRP A 50 1.34 -9.42 -10.29
C TRP A 50 0.30 -10.48 -9.86
N GLY A 51 -0.91 -10.43 -10.41
CA GLY A 51 -1.93 -11.47 -10.22
C GLY A 51 -2.52 -11.57 -8.81
N LYS A 52 -2.31 -10.55 -7.96
CA LYS A 52 -2.88 -10.51 -6.60
C LYS A 52 -3.07 -9.07 -6.09
N PRO A 53 -3.98 -8.86 -5.13
CA PRO A 53 -4.11 -7.58 -4.47
C PRO A 53 -2.88 -7.23 -3.64
N ILE A 54 -2.32 -6.03 -3.84
CA ILE A 54 -1.18 -5.53 -3.04
C ILE A 54 -1.33 -4.03 -2.78
N VAL A 55 -0.81 -3.56 -1.64
CA VAL A 55 -0.59 -2.13 -1.41
C VAL A 55 0.66 -1.72 -2.22
N MET A 56 0.49 -0.78 -3.14
CA MET A 56 1.59 -0.25 -3.97
C MET A 56 2.27 0.92 -3.27
N GLY A 57 3.58 1.09 -3.50
CA GLY A 57 4.36 2.23 -3.02
C GLY A 57 4.41 2.36 -1.49
N ALA A 58 5.57 2.10 -0.88
CA ALA A 58 5.84 2.44 0.52
C ALA A 58 6.57 3.79 0.61
#